data_AF-A0A934A7C9-F1
#
_entry.id   AF-A0A934A7C9-F1
#
_cell.length_a   1.000
_cell.length_b   1.000
_cell.length_c   1.000
_cell.angle_alpha   90.00
_cell.angle_beta   90.00
_cell.angle_gamma   90.00
#
_symmetry.space_group_name_H-M   'P 1'
#
loop_
_entity.id
_entity.type
_entity.pdbx_description
1 polymer ?
#
loop_
_entity_poly.entity_id
_entity_poly.type
_entity_poly.pdbx_seq_one_letter_code
_entity_poly.pdbx_strand_id
1 'polypeptide(L)'
;MMKNVRRRSLGFAIVLICLAAGIGVSHATSPSAPKTEVAPAIKRQVEDVLGALAKKMTRHAPADSQSVISLLTRHLGENPYIYGAAFAFAPVKKNGELVKSSPYVYRSEGKFIEKNLIDAYDYTVQDWYVLPVNARKPVWSEPYYDKGGGDAWMITYSIPIYAKGKHPRLIGVLTSDLFLPNE
;
A
#
# COMPACT_ATOMS: atom_id res chain seq x y z
N MET A 1 -68.59 -3.44 52.25
CA MET A 1 -69.83 -3.37 51.44
C MET A 1 -69.51 -3.89 50.04
N MET A 2 -70.17 -4.99 49.66
CA MET A 2 -70.37 -5.59 48.31
C MET A 2 -70.22 -4.61 47.12
N LYS A 3 -69.70 -4.94 45.92
CA LYS A 3 -69.88 -6.12 45.05
C LYS A 3 -68.84 -6.14 43.91
N ASN A 4 -68.47 -7.36 43.50
CA ASN A 4 -67.91 -7.75 42.20
C ASN A 4 -68.77 -7.30 41.00
N VAL A 5 -68.15 -6.96 39.86
CA VAL A 5 -68.54 -7.44 38.51
C VAL A 5 -67.29 -7.57 37.61
N ARG A 6 -67.12 -8.75 37.00
CA ARG A 6 -66.12 -9.11 35.95
C ARG A 6 -66.70 -8.89 34.54
N ARG A 7 -65.82 -8.66 33.55
CA ARG A 7 -65.68 -9.37 32.23
C ARG A 7 -64.80 -8.51 31.31
N ARG A 8 -63.52 -8.87 31.06
CA ARG A 8 -62.97 -9.72 29.97
C ARG A 8 -63.33 -9.25 28.56
N SER A 9 -62.33 -8.68 27.87
CA SER A 9 -62.29 -8.54 26.41
C SER A 9 -60.91 -8.96 25.90
N LEU A 10 -60.94 -9.70 24.80
CA LEU A 10 -59.87 -10.40 24.11
C LEU A 10 -58.99 -9.39 23.33
N GLY A 11 -57.67 -9.48 23.44
CA GLY A 11 -56.72 -8.66 22.66
C GLY A 11 -55.75 -9.56 21.91
N PHE A 12 -55.89 -9.57 20.58
CA PHE A 12 -55.10 -10.34 19.62
C PHE A 12 -53.58 -10.12 19.79
N ALA A 13 -52.82 -11.21 19.83
CA ALA A 13 -51.37 -11.19 19.67
C ALA A 13 -51.04 -11.05 18.17
N ILE A 14 -50.50 -9.90 17.77
CA ILE A 14 -49.86 -9.73 16.47
C ILE A 14 -48.41 -10.15 16.64
N VAL A 15 -48.09 -11.37 16.20
CA VAL A 15 -46.70 -11.82 16.04
C VAL A 15 -46.15 -11.16 14.77
N LEU A 16 -45.34 -10.11 14.93
CA LEU A 16 -44.48 -9.64 13.83
C LEU A 16 -43.40 -10.69 13.60
N ILE A 17 -43.54 -11.47 12.53
CA ILE A 17 -42.46 -12.30 12.01
C ILE A 17 -41.50 -11.35 11.27
N CYS A 18 -40.39 -11.02 11.91
CA CYS A 18 -39.25 -10.39 11.25
C CYS A 18 -38.68 -11.38 10.22
N LEU A 19 -38.94 -11.16 8.92
CA LEU A 19 -38.09 -11.71 7.87
C LEU A 19 -36.75 -10.97 7.93
N ALA A 20 -35.78 -11.55 8.65
CA ALA A 20 -34.39 -11.21 8.43
C ALA A 20 -34.00 -11.78 7.06
N ALA A 21 -34.06 -10.95 6.02
CA ALA A 21 -33.36 -11.22 4.78
C ALA A 21 -31.86 -11.30 5.12
N GLY A 22 -31.33 -12.52 5.17
CA GLY A 22 -29.91 -12.76 5.32
C GLY A 22 -29.20 -12.20 4.09
N ILE A 23 -28.76 -10.95 4.16
CA ILE A 23 -27.73 -10.44 3.27
C ILE A 23 -26.48 -11.23 3.63
N GLY A 24 -26.17 -12.25 2.84
CA GLY A 24 -24.91 -12.94 2.90
C GLY A 24 -23.81 -11.93 2.65
N VAL A 25 -23.21 -11.41 3.72
CA VAL A 25 -21.95 -10.69 3.62
C VAL A 25 -20.91 -11.74 3.30
N SER A 26 -20.61 -11.89 2.00
CA SER A 26 -19.45 -12.65 1.54
C SER A 26 -18.21 -12.06 2.21
N HIS A 27 -17.78 -12.68 3.30
CA HIS A 27 -16.48 -12.41 3.89
C HIS A 27 -15.45 -12.97 2.91
N ALA A 28 -15.01 -12.14 1.96
CA ALA A 28 -13.83 -12.42 1.18
C ALA A 28 -12.67 -12.56 2.19
N THR A 29 -12.30 -13.80 2.51
CA THR A 29 -11.12 -14.07 3.32
C THR A 29 -9.94 -13.46 2.59
N SER A 30 -9.22 -12.56 3.25
CA SER A 30 -7.97 -12.05 2.68
C SER A 30 -7.06 -13.24 2.39
N PRO A 31 -6.34 -13.24 1.26
CA PRO A 31 -5.45 -14.34 0.93
C PRO A 31 -4.46 -14.56 2.09
N SER A 32 -3.97 -15.79 2.26
CA SER A 32 -2.90 -16.09 3.23
C SER A 32 -1.55 -15.71 2.64
N ALA A 33 -0.60 -15.31 3.50
CA ALA A 33 0.75 -14.97 3.05
C ALA A 33 1.46 -16.20 2.40
N PRO A 34 2.16 -16.00 1.27
CA PRO A 34 3.00 -17.04 0.66
C PRO A 34 4.09 -17.51 1.64
N LYS A 35 4.46 -18.78 1.53
CA LYS A 35 5.62 -19.35 2.24
C LYS A 35 6.92 -19.22 1.45
N THR A 36 6.83 -18.83 0.18
CA THR A 36 7.95 -18.72 -0.75
C THR A 36 8.94 -17.66 -0.29
N GLU A 37 10.20 -18.05 -0.10
CA GLU A 37 11.29 -17.11 0.16
C GLU A 37 11.96 -16.68 -1.14
N VAL A 38 12.22 -15.39 -1.28
CA VAL A 38 12.98 -14.86 -2.42
C VAL A 38 14.46 -15.19 -2.23
N ALA A 39 15.06 -15.80 -3.26
CA ALA A 39 16.49 -16.12 -3.26
C ALA A 39 17.36 -14.89 -2.92
N PRO A 40 18.36 -15.01 -2.03
CA PRO A 40 19.22 -13.89 -1.63
C PRO A 40 19.92 -13.17 -2.80
N ALA A 41 20.25 -13.89 -3.87
CA ALA A 41 20.83 -13.31 -5.07
C ALA A 41 19.90 -12.32 -5.77
N ILE A 42 18.58 -12.60 -5.81
CA ILE A 42 17.58 -11.70 -6.41
C ILE A 42 17.42 -10.45 -5.53
N LYS A 43 17.37 -10.63 -4.20
CA LYS A 43 17.35 -9.50 -3.26
C LYS A 43 18.53 -8.57 -3.48
N ARG A 44 19.75 -9.13 -3.56
CA ARG A 44 20.96 -8.34 -3.81
C ARG A 44 20.92 -7.59 -5.15
N GLN A 45 20.41 -8.20 -6.21
CA GLN A 45 20.22 -7.52 -7.49
C GLN A 45 19.28 -6.30 -7.35
N VAL A 46 18.13 -6.47 -6.68
CA VAL A 46 17.20 -5.35 -6.40
C VAL A 46 17.90 -4.25 -5.60
N GLU A 47 18.66 -4.61 -4.57
CA GLU A 47 19.40 -3.66 -3.74
C GLU A 47 20.38 -2.82 -4.55
N ASP A 48 21.13 -3.46 -5.45
CA ASP A 48 22.13 -2.81 -6.29
C ASP A 48 21.47 -1.84 -7.30
N VAL A 49 20.44 -2.30 -8.02
CA VAL A 49 19.80 -1.48 -9.06
C VAL A 49 18.96 -0.34 -8.48
N LEU A 50 18.24 -0.59 -7.38
CA LEU A 50 17.50 0.46 -6.69
C LEU A 50 18.45 1.46 -6.01
N GLY A 51 19.56 0.97 -5.46
CA GLY A 51 20.62 1.81 -4.90
C GLY A 51 21.23 2.74 -5.95
N ALA A 52 21.44 2.26 -7.17
CA ALA A 52 21.92 3.08 -8.29
C ALA A 52 20.91 4.19 -8.66
N LEU A 53 19.62 3.85 -8.74
CA LEU A 53 18.55 4.82 -9.00
C LEU A 53 18.43 5.85 -7.85
N ALA A 54 18.47 5.41 -6.60
CA ALA A 54 18.43 6.29 -5.43
C ALA A 54 19.59 7.29 -5.43
N LYS A 55 20.82 6.85 -5.77
CA LYS A 55 21.97 7.73 -5.93
C LYS A 55 21.73 8.79 -7.02
N LYS A 56 21.08 8.42 -8.13
CA LYS A 56 20.73 9.36 -9.21
C LYS A 56 19.69 10.38 -8.73
N MET A 57 18.61 9.93 -8.08
CA MET A 57 17.55 10.80 -7.55
C MET A 57 18.03 11.71 -6.41
N THR A 58 19.01 11.28 -5.62
CA THR A 58 19.64 12.13 -4.59
C THR A 58 20.43 13.29 -5.21
N ARG A 59 21.01 13.09 -6.41
CA ARG A 59 21.72 14.15 -7.14
C ARG A 59 20.76 15.07 -7.90
N HIS A 60 19.70 14.49 -8.46
CA HIS A 60 18.69 15.20 -9.23
C HIS A 60 17.31 14.72 -8.75
N ALA A 61 16.77 15.42 -7.75
CA ALA A 61 15.45 15.09 -7.22
C ALA A 61 14.41 15.21 -8.34
N PRO A 62 13.44 14.28 -8.44
CA PRO A 62 12.36 14.41 -9.40
C PRO A 62 11.55 15.68 -9.11
N ALA A 63 11.15 16.39 -10.16
CA ALA A 63 10.44 17.66 -10.05
C ALA A 63 8.96 17.46 -9.70
N ASP A 64 8.36 16.38 -10.21
CA ASP A 64 6.93 16.08 -10.12
C ASP A 64 6.66 14.57 -10.30
N SER A 65 5.38 14.19 -10.16
CA SER A 65 4.92 12.82 -10.30
C SER A 65 5.16 12.24 -11.70
N GLN A 66 5.06 13.02 -12.78
CA GLN A 66 5.25 12.51 -14.14
C GLN A 66 6.72 12.14 -14.40
N SER A 67 7.64 12.95 -13.89
CA SER A 67 9.07 12.67 -13.93
C SER A 67 9.42 11.42 -13.12
N VAL A 68 8.77 11.22 -11.96
CA VAL A 68 8.89 9.98 -11.17
C VAL A 68 8.41 8.79 -12.00
N ILE A 69 7.19 8.83 -12.53
CA ILE A 69 6.62 7.74 -13.33
C ILE A 69 7.57 7.34 -14.46
N SER A 70 8.12 8.31 -15.20
CA SER A 70 9.07 8.04 -16.28
C SER A 70 10.35 7.34 -15.80
N LEU A 71 10.86 7.69 -14.61
CA LEU A 71 12.01 7.03 -13.99
C LEU A 71 11.68 5.60 -13.57
N LEU A 72 10.52 5.40 -12.95
CA LEU A 72 10.06 4.09 -12.48
C LEU A 72 9.78 3.14 -13.64
N THR A 73 9.10 3.61 -14.69
CA THR A 73 8.84 2.83 -15.92
C THR A 73 10.14 2.37 -16.58
N ARG A 74 11.16 3.23 -16.68
CA ARG A 74 12.48 2.81 -17.19
C ARG A 74 13.14 1.80 -16.25
N HIS A 75 13.11 2.05 -14.94
CA HIS A 75 13.66 1.15 -13.93
C HIS A 75 13.07 -0.25 -14.03
N LEU A 76 11.75 -0.36 -14.18
CA LEU A 76 11.12 -1.65 -14.43
C LEU A 76 11.57 -2.22 -15.77
N GLY A 77 11.53 -1.44 -16.86
CA GLY A 77 11.96 -1.89 -18.19
C GLY A 77 13.36 -2.51 -18.25
N GLU A 78 14.30 -1.96 -17.49
CA GLU A 78 15.68 -2.45 -17.38
C GLU A 78 15.82 -3.68 -16.45
N ASN A 79 14.84 -3.94 -15.58
CA ASN A 79 14.88 -4.95 -14.53
C ASN A 79 13.62 -5.83 -14.57
N PRO A 80 13.58 -6.89 -15.42
CA PRO A 80 12.38 -7.70 -15.64
C PRO A 80 11.92 -8.50 -14.41
N TYR A 81 12.78 -8.69 -13.42
CA TYR A 81 12.47 -9.39 -12.17
C TYR A 81 11.79 -8.50 -11.12
N ILE A 82 11.71 -7.18 -11.34
CA ILE A 82 11.01 -6.25 -10.45
C ILE A 82 9.55 -6.15 -10.90
N TYR A 83 8.64 -6.37 -9.95
CA TYR A 83 7.20 -6.36 -10.17
C TYR A 83 6.65 -4.93 -10.29
N GLY A 84 7.00 -4.08 -9.33
CA GLY A 84 6.56 -2.70 -9.25
C GLY A 84 7.58 -1.84 -8.52
N ALA A 85 7.39 -0.52 -8.58
CA ALA A 85 8.24 0.45 -7.92
C ALA A 85 7.44 1.73 -7.65
N ALA A 86 7.63 2.33 -6.48
CA ALA A 86 7.03 3.60 -6.09
C ALA A 86 8.10 4.65 -5.76
N PHE A 87 7.72 5.92 -5.82
CA PHE A 87 8.39 6.97 -5.07
C PHE A 87 7.37 7.72 -4.21
N ALA A 88 7.28 7.35 -2.94
CA ALA A 88 6.40 7.98 -1.98
C ALA A 88 7.01 9.28 -1.46
N PHE A 89 6.46 10.44 -1.83
CA PHE A 89 6.97 11.73 -1.37
C PHE A 89 6.75 11.92 0.12
N ALA A 90 7.71 12.57 0.77
CA ALA A 90 7.52 13.08 2.13
C ALA A 90 6.31 14.03 2.14
N PRO A 91 5.33 13.84 3.05
CA PRO A 91 4.17 14.72 3.12
C PRO A 91 4.58 16.18 3.35
N VAL A 92 3.98 17.10 2.59
CA VAL A 92 4.26 18.53 2.69
C VAL A 92 3.01 19.29 3.08
N LYS A 93 3.13 20.22 4.03
CA LYS A 93 2.01 21.09 4.42
C LYS A 93 1.93 22.26 3.43
N LYS A 94 0.81 22.41 2.72
CA LYS A 94 0.51 23.54 1.82
C LYS A 94 -0.83 24.13 2.23
N ASN A 95 -0.87 25.44 2.50
CA ASN A 95 -2.08 26.16 2.90
C ASN A 95 -2.88 25.51 4.06
N GLY A 96 -2.18 24.89 5.01
CA GLY A 96 -2.81 24.20 6.13
C GLY A 96 -3.10 22.72 5.89
N GLU A 97 -3.12 22.27 4.65
CA GLU A 97 -3.43 20.88 4.27
C GLU A 97 -2.17 20.05 4.04
N LEU A 98 -2.25 18.76 4.37
CA LEU A 98 -1.17 17.81 4.16
C LEU A 98 -1.27 17.21 2.76
N VAL A 99 -0.37 17.61 1.87
CA VAL A 99 -0.30 17.10 0.50
C VAL A 99 0.58 15.87 0.46
N LYS A 100 0.01 14.76 -0.03
CA LYS A 100 0.62 13.45 -0.17
C LYS A 100 0.60 13.02 -1.62
N SER A 101 1.65 12.33 -2.07
CA SER A 101 1.69 11.72 -3.40
C SER A 101 2.66 10.56 -3.38
N SER A 102 2.29 9.47 -4.01
CA SER A 102 3.13 8.28 -4.15
C SER A 102 2.89 7.66 -5.52
N PRO A 103 3.49 8.23 -6.59
CA PRO A 103 3.43 7.65 -7.92
C PRO A 103 4.05 6.24 -7.89
N TYR A 104 3.36 5.32 -8.53
CA TYR A 104 3.64 3.90 -8.55
C TYR A 104 3.49 3.37 -9.96
N VAL A 105 4.41 2.50 -10.36
CA VAL A 105 4.33 1.76 -11.62
C VAL A 105 4.48 0.29 -11.30
N TYR A 106 3.67 -0.56 -11.92
CA TYR A 106 3.79 -2.01 -11.81
C TYR A 106 3.48 -2.73 -13.11
N ARG A 107 3.90 -3.99 -13.19
CA ARG A 107 3.67 -4.87 -14.33
C ARG A 107 2.31 -5.53 -14.24
N SER A 108 1.53 -5.45 -15.30
CA SER A 108 0.30 -6.22 -15.46
C SER A 108 0.06 -6.53 -16.92
N GLU A 109 -0.20 -7.81 -17.25
CA GLU A 109 -0.55 -8.26 -18.60
C GLU A 109 0.41 -7.76 -19.71
N GLY A 110 1.72 -7.77 -19.43
CA GLY A 110 2.75 -7.29 -20.37
C GLY A 110 2.84 -5.77 -20.54
N LYS A 111 2.11 -5.00 -19.74
CA LYS A 111 2.12 -3.53 -19.73
C LYS A 111 2.63 -2.98 -18.40
N PHE A 112 2.98 -1.69 -18.41
CA PHE A 112 3.22 -0.92 -17.22
C PHE A 112 1.94 -0.14 -16.87
N ILE A 113 1.46 -0.32 -15.65
CA ILE A 113 0.29 0.36 -15.12
C ILE A 113 0.75 1.41 -14.12
N GLU A 114 0.24 2.62 -14.27
CA GLU A 114 0.58 3.77 -13.44
C GLU A 114 -0.55 4.03 -12.43
N LYS A 115 -0.19 4.30 -11.18
CA LYS A 115 -1.12 4.64 -10.09
C LYS A 115 -0.51 5.72 -9.19
N ASN A 116 -1.36 6.34 -8.38
CA ASN A 116 -0.92 7.07 -7.18
C ASN A 116 -1.44 6.30 -5.96
N LEU A 117 -0.55 5.76 -5.13
CA LEU A 117 -0.96 4.85 -4.04
C LEU A 117 -1.89 5.51 -3.01
N ILE A 118 -1.87 6.84 -2.90
CA ILE A 118 -2.77 7.56 -2.00
C ILE A 118 -4.25 7.38 -2.35
N ASP A 119 -4.56 7.02 -3.60
CA ASP A 119 -5.93 6.74 -4.04
C ASP A 119 -6.44 5.38 -3.52
N ALA A 120 -5.53 4.51 -3.07
CA ALA A 120 -5.84 3.19 -2.53
C ALA A 120 -5.73 3.16 -1.00
N TYR A 121 -4.65 3.71 -0.44
CA TYR A 121 -4.39 3.69 1.00
C TYR A 121 -3.44 4.80 1.45
N ASP A 122 -3.42 5.10 2.75
CA ASP A 122 -2.42 6.00 3.32
C ASP A 122 -1.05 5.32 3.40
N TYR A 123 -0.16 5.65 2.47
CA TYR A 123 1.19 5.09 2.44
C TYR A 123 2.04 5.49 3.66
N THR A 124 1.69 6.58 4.34
CA THR A 124 2.51 7.13 5.44
C THR A 124 2.48 6.28 6.71
N VAL A 125 1.60 5.28 6.76
CA VAL A 125 1.50 4.31 7.86
C VAL A 125 1.92 2.90 7.44
N GLN A 126 2.35 2.70 6.20
CA GLN A 126 2.76 1.38 5.72
C GLN A 126 4.21 1.08 6.14
N ASP A 127 4.49 -0.17 6.51
CA ASP A 127 5.81 -0.59 6.98
C ASP A 127 6.91 -0.33 5.94
N TRP A 128 6.63 -0.56 4.67
CA TRP A 128 7.56 -0.28 3.58
C TRP A 128 7.93 1.21 3.47
N TYR A 129 7.17 2.12 4.07
CA TYR A 129 7.48 3.55 4.17
C TYR A 129 8.04 3.93 5.55
N VAL A 130 7.38 3.51 6.63
CA VAL A 130 7.69 3.93 8.00
C VAL A 130 9.03 3.38 8.47
N LEU A 131 9.28 2.09 8.24
CA LEU A 131 10.50 1.42 8.70
C LEU A 131 11.78 2.06 8.13
N PRO A 132 11.93 2.26 6.80
CA PRO A 132 13.13 2.91 6.27
C PRO A 132 13.28 4.36 6.73
N VAL A 133 12.18 5.11 6.86
CA VAL A 133 12.21 6.51 7.32
C VAL A 133 12.71 6.61 8.76
N ASN A 134 12.19 5.76 9.65
CA ASN A 134 12.59 5.72 11.06
C ASN A 134 14.03 5.22 11.22
N ALA A 135 14.41 4.18 10.47
CA ALA A 135 15.75 3.61 10.51
C ALA A 135 16.79 4.49 9.80
N ARG A 136 16.35 5.45 8.98
CA ARG A 136 17.18 6.32 8.12
C ARG A 136 18.15 5.54 7.22
N LYS A 137 17.77 4.33 6.84
CA LYS A 137 18.57 3.42 6.01
C LYS A 137 17.65 2.54 5.17
N PRO A 138 18.17 1.89 4.11
CA PRO A 138 17.40 0.94 3.34
C PRO A 138 16.91 -0.25 4.17
N VAL A 139 15.71 -0.73 3.88
CA VAL A 139 15.05 -1.83 4.61
C VAL A 139 14.20 -2.67 3.64
N TRP A 140 14.21 -3.99 3.81
CA TRP A 140 13.22 -4.90 3.24
C TRP A 140 12.00 -4.98 4.17
N SER A 141 10.80 -4.93 3.61
CA SER A 141 9.58 -5.27 4.35
C SER A 141 9.48 -6.77 4.62
N GLU A 142 8.66 -7.14 5.60
CA GLU A 142 8.05 -8.46 5.64
C GLU A 142 7.07 -8.64 4.46
N PRO A 143 6.68 -9.88 4.10
CA PRO A 143 5.66 -10.13 3.08
C PRO A 143 4.32 -9.46 3.41
N TYR A 144 3.72 -8.79 2.42
CA TYR A 144 2.39 -8.18 2.54
C TYR A 144 1.62 -8.26 1.23
N TYR A 145 0.30 -8.10 1.31
CA TYR A 145 -0.57 -8.00 0.15
C TYR A 145 -0.89 -6.54 -0.16
N ASP A 146 -0.45 -6.06 -1.33
CA ASP A 146 -0.56 -4.65 -1.72
C ASP A 146 -1.94 -4.31 -2.31
N LYS A 147 -2.99 -4.45 -1.50
CA LYS A 147 -4.38 -4.24 -1.90
C LYS A 147 -4.61 -2.83 -2.46
N GLY A 148 -5.14 -2.73 -3.67
CA GLY A 148 -5.41 -1.46 -4.37
C GLY A 148 -4.19 -0.81 -5.01
N GLY A 149 -2.97 -1.18 -4.58
CA GLY A 149 -1.71 -0.84 -5.24
C GLY A 149 -1.44 -1.79 -6.41
N GLY A 150 -0.53 -2.74 -6.23
CA GLY A 150 -0.23 -3.81 -7.18
C GLY A 150 -1.24 -4.95 -7.19
N ASP A 151 -2.06 -5.11 -6.14
CA ASP A 151 -3.00 -6.24 -5.98
C ASP A 151 -2.30 -7.61 -6.05
N ALA A 152 -1.16 -7.69 -5.38
CA ALA A 152 -0.33 -8.89 -5.33
C ALA A 152 0.36 -9.06 -3.97
N TRP A 153 0.76 -10.30 -3.66
CA TRP A 153 1.69 -10.56 -2.59
C TRP A 153 3.10 -10.15 -2.99
N MET A 154 3.81 -9.46 -2.11
CA MET A 154 5.15 -8.98 -2.38
C MET A 154 5.99 -8.79 -1.12
N ILE A 155 7.30 -8.69 -1.33
CA ILE A 155 8.21 -7.99 -0.42
C ILE A 155 8.74 -6.74 -1.12
N THR A 156 9.03 -5.71 -0.34
CA THR A 156 9.42 -4.41 -0.89
C THR A 156 10.73 -3.95 -0.28
N TYR A 157 11.69 -3.62 -1.14
CA TYR A 157 12.92 -2.97 -0.72
C TYR A 157 12.76 -1.46 -0.84
N SER A 158 13.00 -0.76 0.26
CA SER A 158 12.73 0.66 0.36
C SER A 158 13.97 1.44 0.75
N ILE A 159 14.27 2.50 0.00
CA ILE A 159 15.39 3.42 0.25
C ILE A 159 14.83 4.81 0.59
N PRO A 160 15.06 5.32 1.82
CA PRO A 160 14.69 6.68 2.16
C PRO A 160 15.67 7.66 1.51
N ILE A 161 15.17 8.60 0.72
CA ILE A 161 15.96 9.61 0.03
C ILE A 161 15.90 10.91 0.83
N TYR A 162 17.07 11.43 1.20
CA TYR A 162 17.19 12.71 1.91
C TYR A 162 17.93 13.75 1.07
N ALA A 163 17.53 15.01 1.22
CA ALA A 163 18.25 16.15 0.65
C ALA A 163 19.63 16.27 1.28
N LYS A 164 20.64 16.67 0.48
CA LYS A 164 21.97 16.98 1.00
C LYS A 164 21.93 18.22 1.90
N GLY A 165 22.66 18.20 3.00
CA GLY A 165 22.80 19.34 3.90
C GLY A 165 23.14 18.93 5.33
N LYS A 166 23.38 19.92 6.20
CA LYS A 166 23.68 19.69 7.64
C LYS A 166 22.52 19.04 8.39
N HIS A 167 21.29 19.32 7.99
CA HIS A 167 20.06 18.72 8.50
C HIS A 167 19.28 18.12 7.34
N PRO A 168 19.66 16.90 6.89
CA PRO A 168 19.10 16.31 5.68
C PRO A 168 17.62 15.97 5.89
N ARG A 169 16.75 16.70 5.18
CA ARG A 169 15.30 16.50 5.17
C ARG A 169 14.91 15.35 4.26
N LEU A 170 13.90 14.56 4.65
CA LEU A 170 13.34 13.51 3.81
C LEU A 170 12.70 14.14 2.56
N ILE A 171 13.04 13.60 1.39
CA ILE A 171 12.40 13.92 0.11
C ILE A 171 11.28 12.91 -0.15
N GLY A 172 11.55 11.63 0.11
CA GLY A 172 10.60 10.54 -0.08
C GLY A 172 11.25 9.17 0.10
N VAL A 173 10.49 8.11 -0.15
CA VAL A 173 10.94 6.72 -0.11
C VAL A 173 10.81 6.12 -1.51
N LEU A 174 11.91 5.62 -2.05
CA LEU A 174 11.97 4.91 -3.33
C LEU A 174 11.87 3.41 -3.07
N THR A 175 11.04 2.70 -3.84
CA THR A 175 10.83 1.26 -3.64
C THR A 175 11.09 0.42 -4.89
N SER A 176 11.33 -0.86 -4.67
CA SER A 176 11.16 -1.91 -5.69
C SER A 176 10.55 -3.14 -5.05
N ASP A 177 9.55 -3.67 -5.72
CA ASP A 177 8.70 -4.74 -5.22
C ASP A 177 9.05 -6.04 -5.95
N LEU A 178 9.13 -7.13 -5.20
CA LEU A 178 9.25 -8.48 -5.74
C LEU A 178 7.95 -9.22 -5.50
N PHE A 179 7.37 -9.72 -6.59
CA PHE A 179 6.18 -10.56 -6.54
C PHE A 179 6.48 -11.87 -5.81
N LEU A 180 5.56 -12.27 -4.93
CA LEU A 180 5.54 -13.57 -4.29
C LEU A 180 4.35 -14.37 -4.84
N PRO A 181 4.60 -15.39 -5.67
CA PRO A 181 3.52 -16.26 -6.12
C PRO A 181 2.93 -17.05 -4.94
N ASN A 182 1.61 -17.19 -4.93
CA ASN A 182 0.96 -18.26 -4.18
C ASN A 182 1.29 -19.60 -4.87
N GLU A 183 1.53 -20.64 -4.07
CA GLU A 183 1.68 -22.03 -4.56
C GLU A 183 0.42 -22.51 -5.29
#